data_AF-A0A6N9C5A9-F1
#
_entry.id   AF-A0A6N9C5A9-F1
#
_cell.length_a   1.000
_cell.length_b   1.000
_cell.length_c   1.000
_cell.angle_alpha   90.00
_cell.angle_beta   90.00
_cell.angle_gamma   90.00
#
_symmetry.space_group_name_H-M   'P 1'
#
loop_
_entity.id
_entity.type
_entity.pdbx_description
1 polymer ?
#
loop_
_entity_poly.entity_id
_entity_poly.type
_entity_poly.pdbx_seq_one_letter_code
_entity_poly.pdbx_strand_id
1 'polypeptide(L)'
;MKRLNWKQADSHKAKQIWEEYQKQHNLSDRIGQTAGIDPKSKRIWFGSSIRDIVVKRTNEGLSSPLFFQRGGSETYFRKGGRR
;
A
#
# COMPACT_ATOMS: atom_id res chain seq x y z
N MET A 1 -7.50 2.34 -20.30
CA MET A 1 -7.33 1.91 -18.89
C MET A 1 -8.63 2.14 -18.13
N LYS A 2 -9.34 1.08 -17.70
CA LYS A 2 -10.54 1.21 -16.85
C LYS A 2 -10.12 1.88 -15.53
N ARG A 3 -10.59 3.10 -15.27
CA ARG A 3 -10.44 3.72 -13.94
C ARG A 3 -11.21 2.83 -12.96
N LEU A 4 -10.48 2.04 -12.19
CA LEU A 4 -11.08 1.26 -11.12
C LEU A 4 -11.65 2.27 -10.13
N ASN A 5 -12.99 2.31 -10.03
CA ASN A 5 -13.72 3.12 -9.05
C ASN A 5 -13.32 2.63 -7.66
N TRP A 6 -12.26 3.20 -7.12
CA TRP A 6 -11.82 2.96 -5.76
C TRP A 6 -12.88 3.52 -4.82
N LYS A 7 -13.55 2.64 -4.09
CA LYS A 7 -14.58 3.03 -3.11
C LYS A 7 -13.95 3.16 -1.73
N GLN A 8 -14.61 3.89 -0.82
CA GLN A 8 -14.21 3.91 0.58
C GLN A 8 -14.12 2.50 1.18
N ALA A 9 -14.96 1.57 0.72
CA ALA A 9 -14.91 0.16 1.10
C ALA A 9 -13.57 -0.52 0.73
N ASP A 10 -12.93 -0.13 -0.36
CA ASP A 10 -11.61 -0.67 -0.76
C ASP A 10 -10.52 -0.17 0.19
N SER A 11 -10.58 1.10 0.60
CA SER A 11 -9.70 1.64 1.65
C SER A 11 -9.89 0.92 2.99
N HIS A 12 -11.14 0.66 3.39
CA HIS A 12 -11.43 -0.04 4.65
C HIS A 12 -10.88 -1.46 4.63
N LYS A 13 -11.10 -2.20 3.54
CA LYS A 13 -10.56 -3.55 3.36
C LYS A 13 -9.02 -3.55 3.36
N ALA A 14 -8.40 -2.61 2.67
CA ALA A 14 -6.94 -2.52 2.66
C ALA A 14 -6.35 -2.25 4.05
N LYS A 15 -7.01 -1.41 4.86
CA LYS A 15 -6.64 -1.18 6.26
C LYS A 15 -6.81 -2.45 7.12
N GLN A 16 -7.93 -3.16 6.98
CA GLN A 16 -8.14 -4.42 7.70
C GLN A 16 -7.06 -5.46 7.35
N ILE A 17 -6.75 -5.63 6.06
CA ILE A 17 -5.69 -6.52 5.59
C ILE A 17 -4.34 -6.11 6.19
N TRP A 18 -4.07 -4.80 6.25
CA TRP A 18 -2.85 -4.30 6.85
C TRP A 18 -2.79 -4.61 8.35
N GLU A 19 -3.82 -4.28 9.12
CA GLU A 19 -3.88 -4.55 10.56
C GLU A 19 -3.74 -6.05 10.88
N GLU A 20 -4.39 -6.91 10.11
CA GLU A 20 -4.23 -8.37 10.22
C GLU A 20 -2.78 -8.79 9.94
N TYR A 21 -2.15 -8.23 8.91
CA TYR A 21 -0.75 -8.50 8.59
C TYR A 21 0.20 -8.05 9.71
N GLN A 22 -0.05 -6.88 10.31
CA GLN A 22 0.77 -6.38 11.42
C GLN A 22 0.68 -7.28 12.67
N LYS A 23 -0.47 -7.92 12.90
CA LYS A 23 -0.66 -8.86 14.02
C LYS A 23 0.06 -10.19 13.79
N GLN A 24 0.13 -10.64 12.54
CA GLN A 24 0.72 -11.93 12.19
C GLN A 24 2.23 -11.86 11.90
N HIS A 25 2.75 -10.69 11.54
CA HIS A 25 4.14 -10.53 11.13
C HIS A 25 4.88 -9.49 11.97
N ASN A 26 6.10 -9.83 12.39
CA ASN A 26 7.01 -8.85 12.97
C ASN A 26 7.48 -7.87 11.89
N LEU A 27 7.15 -6.59 12.07
CA LEU A 27 7.51 -5.50 11.15
C LEU A 27 8.70 -4.66 11.62
N SER A 28 9.41 -5.09 12.67
CA SER A 28 10.55 -4.35 13.23
C SER A 28 11.62 -4.06 12.18
N ASP A 29 11.92 -5.03 11.30
CA ASP A 29 12.91 -4.87 10.21
C ASP A 29 12.39 -4.08 9.01
N ARG A 30 11.10 -3.71 9.01
CA ARG A 30 10.41 -3.02 7.92
C ARG A 30 10.01 -1.59 8.30
N ILE A 31 10.50 -1.10 9.44
CA ILE A 31 10.35 0.30 9.85
C ILE A 31 10.97 1.21 8.79
N GLY A 32 10.25 2.26 8.41
CA GLY A 32 10.68 3.23 7.40
C GLY A 32 10.36 2.81 5.95
N GLN A 33 10.07 1.53 5.70
CA GLN A 33 9.62 1.05 4.39
C GLN A 33 8.16 1.40 4.13
N THR A 34 7.81 1.46 2.84
CA THR A 34 6.43 1.62 2.37
C THR A 34 5.85 0.26 2.05
N ALA A 35 4.61 0.02 2.47
CA ALA A 35 3.77 -1.10 2.09
C ALA A 35 2.73 -0.64 1.08
N GLY A 36 2.53 -1.40 -0.01
CA GLY A 36 1.42 -1.24 -0.92
C GLY A 36 0.51 -2.45 -0.81
N ILE A 37 -0.77 -2.21 -0.58
CA ILE A 37 -1.77 -3.24 -0.29
C ILE A 37 -2.81 -3.22 -1.41
N ASP A 38 -3.05 -4.37 -2.03
CA ASP A 38 -4.16 -4.55 -2.96
C ASP A 38 -5.35 -5.20 -2.23
N PRO A 39 -6.48 -4.48 -2.03
CA PRO A 39 -7.65 -5.01 -1.35
C PRO A 39 -8.35 -6.13 -2.12
N LYS A 40 -8.09 -6.30 -3.42
CA LYS A 40 -8.71 -7.34 -4.24
C LYS A 40 -7.95 -8.66 -4.17
N SER A 41 -6.63 -8.60 -4.37
CA SER A 41 -5.78 -9.79 -4.32
C SER A 41 -5.27 -10.12 -2.92
N LYS A 42 -5.49 -9.22 -1.95
CA LYS A 42 -4.93 -9.29 -0.59
C LYS A 42 -3.40 -9.36 -0.55
N ARG A 43 -2.74 -8.98 -1.66
CA ARG A 43 -1.27 -8.95 -1.74
C ARG A 43 -0.73 -7.68 -1.13
N ILE A 44 0.44 -7.81 -0.52
CA ILE A 44 1.18 -6.72 0.11
C ILE A 44 2.60 -6.71 -0.45
N TRP A 45 3.03 -5.56 -0.95
CA TRP A 45 4.38 -5.33 -1.44
C TRP A 45 5.11 -4.36 -0.51
N PHE A 46 6.39 -4.61 -0.27
CA PHE A 46 7.27 -3.72 0.50
C PHE A 46 8.33 -3.10 -0.41
N GLY A 47 8.61 -1.82 -0.20
CA GLY A 47 9.64 -1.08 -0.93
C GLY A 47 10.14 0.11 -0.12
N SER A 48 11.31 0.65 -0.52
CA SER A 48 11.83 1.87 0.10
C SER A 48 10.97 3.09 -0.26
N SER A 49 10.27 3.02 -1.39
CA SER A 49 9.38 4.07 -1.88
C SER A 49 8.10 3.53 -2.55
N ILE A 50 7.10 4.40 -2.73
CA ILE A 50 5.90 4.12 -3.54
C ILE A 50 6.29 3.70 -4.97
N ARG A 51 7.34 4.30 -5.54
CA ARG A 51 7.80 3.99 -6.90
C ARG A 51 8.30 2.55 -6.98
N ASP A 52 9.09 2.10 -6.02
CA ASP A 52 9.60 0.72 -5.99
C ASP A 52 8.46 -0.28 -5.99
N ILE A 53 7.41 0.01 -5.21
CA ILE A 53 6.23 -0.85 -5.11
C ILE A 53 5.48 -0.89 -6.43
N VAL A 54 5.27 0.26 -7.07
CA VAL A 54 4.61 0.33 -8.38
C VAL A 54 5.41 -0.44 -9.42
N VAL A 55 6.74 -0.31 -9.43
CA VAL A 55 7.62 -1.06 -10.35
C VAL A 55 7.52 -2.57 -10.09
N LYS A 56 7.62 -3.02 -8.84
CA LYS A 56 7.44 -4.44 -8.47
C LYS A 56 6.10 -4.98 -8.94
N ARG A 57 5.01 -4.25 -8.66
CA ARG A 57 3.65 -4.61 -9.08
C ARG A 57 3.52 -4.67 -10.60
N THR A 58 4.07 -3.70 -11.32
CA THR A 58 4.04 -3.66 -12.79
C THR A 58 4.85 -4.81 -13.40
N ASN A 59 5.97 -5.19 -12.81
CA ASN A 59 6.75 -6.36 -13.24
C ASN A 59 5.98 -7.68 -13.05
N GLU A 60 5.06 -7.74 -12.08
CA GLU A 60 4.11 -8.85 -11.91
C GLU A 60 2.93 -8.79 -12.90
N GLY A 61 2.90 -7.82 -13.83
CA GLY A 61 1.80 -7.64 -14.78
C GLY A 61 0.51 -7.07 -14.16
N LEU A 62 0.58 -6.61 -12.90
CA LEU A 62 -0.58 -6.12 -12.16
C LEU A 62 -0.71 -4.59 -12.28
N SER A 63 -1.92 -4.14 -12.59
CA SER A 63 -2.28 -2.71 -12.70
C SER A 63 -3.32 -2.25 -11.66
N SER A 64 -3.64 -3.12 -10.70
CA SER A 64 -4.60 -2.84 -9.63
C SER A 64 -4.17 -1.62 -8.80
N PRO A 65 -5.10 -0.72 -8.44
CA PRO A 65 -4.83 0.37 -7.51
C PRO A 65 -4.40 -0.20 -6.16
N LEU A 66 -3.47 0.50 -5.50
CA LEU A 66 -2.90 0.08 -4.22
C LEU A 66 -3.23 1.14 -3.16
N PHE A 67 -3.48 0.66 -1.95
CA PHE A 67 -3.45 1.47 -0.74
C PHE A 67 -2.01 1.48 -0.22
N PHE A 68 -1.45 2.65 0.09
CA PHE A 68 -0.08 2.76 0.58
C PHE A 68 -0.06 3.12 2.07
N GLN A 69 0.73 2.38 2.84
CA GLN A 69 0.94 2.60 4.27
C GLN A 69 2.43 2.57 4.56
N ARG A 70 2.95 3.52 5.36
CA ARG A 70 4.37 3.50 5.76
C ARG A 70 4.53 2.77 7.10
N GLY A 71 5.48 1.84 7.16
CA GLY A 71 5.81 1.10 8.37
C GLY A 71 6.49 2.00 9.41
N GLY A 72 6.00 2.01 10.64
CA GLY A 72 6.63 2.71 11.77
C GLY A 72 6.49 4.23 11.78
N SER A 73 5.65 4.83 10.93
CA SER A 73 5.30 6.25 11.05
C SER A 73 3.79 6.44 10.95
N GLU A 74 3.22 7.15 11.92
CA GLU A 74 1.80 7.48 12.03
C GLU A 74 1.33 8.44 10.91
N THR A 75 2.25 8.98 10.12
CA THR A 75 2.01 10.19 9.32
C THR A 75 1.62 9.91 7.87
N TYR A 76 0.40 10.34 7.54
CA TYR A 76 -0.09 10.58 6.19
C TYR A 76 0.71 11.74 5.56
N PHE A 77 1.57 11.46 4.57
CA PHE A 77 2.00 12.54 3.66
C PHE A 77 0.87 12.83 2.68
N ARG A 78 0.04 13.81 3.03
CA ARG A 78 -0.85 14.49 2.07
C ARG A 78 0.06 15.19 1.05
N LYS A 79 0.00 14.80 -0.23
CA LYS A 79 0.54 15.63 -1.32
C LYS A 79 -0.32 16.89 -1.44
N GLY A 80 0.07 17.95 -0.73
CA GLY A 80 -0.49 19.29 -0.88
C GLY A 80 0.46 20.16 -1.70
N GLY A 81 -0.04 20.65 -2.85
CA GLY A 81 0.39 21.91 -3.48
C GLY A 81 1.71 21.89 -4.25
N ARG A 82 1.60 21.84 -5.59
CA ARG A 82 2.60 22.43 -6.50
C ARG A 82 2.70 23.93 -6.16
N ARG A 83 3.89 24.44 -5.82
CA ARG A 83 4.23 25.84 -6.09
C ARG A 83 4.98 25.88 -7.42
#